data_AF-C3V9K4-F1
#
_entry.id   AF-C3V9K4-F1
#
_cell.length_a   1.000
_cell.length_b   1.000
_cell.length_c   1.000
_cell.angle_alpha   90.00
_cell.angle_beta   90.00
_cell.angle_gamma   90.00
#
_symmetry.space_group_name_H-M   'P 1'
#
loop_
_entity.id
_entity.type
_entity.pdbx_description
1 polymer ?
#
loop_
_entity_poly.entity_id
_entity_poly.type
_entity_poly.pdbx_seq_one_letter_code
_entity_poly.pdbx_strand_id
1 'polypeptide(L)'
;EIVLRYITYAAFTGDASVLEDRCLNGLRETYLALGVPGASVAEGIRKMKDAAISIASDRNGITPGDCSALMSEIGTYFDRAAAAVA
;
A
#
# COMPACT_ATOMS: atom_id res chain seq x y z
N GLU A 1 -4.72 -1.30 8.79
CA GLU A 1 -4.69 0.05 9.39
C GLU A 1 -3.29 0.67 9.25
N ILE A 2 -2.25 0.16 9.94
CA ILE A 2 -0.88 0.70 9.85
C ILE A 2 -0.33 0.79 8.41
N VAL A 3 -0.35 -0.31 7.64
CA VAL A 3 0.18 -0.33 6.26
C VAL A 3 -0.53 0.68 5.35
N LEU A 4 -1.86 0.72 5.41
CA LEU A 4 -2.66 1.66 4.61
C LEU A 4 -2.33 3.11 4.94
N ARG A 5 -2.15 3.43 6.23
CA ARG A 5 -1.75 4.78 6.67
C ARG A 5 -0.41 5.21 6.07
N TYR A 6 0.60 4.35 6.09
CA TYR A 6 1.89 4.67 5.49
C TYR A 6 1.85 4.75 3.96
N ILE A 7 0.99 3.96 3.30
CA ILE A 7 0.74 4.12 1.86
C ILE A 7 0.10 5.47 1.55
N THR A 8 -0.86 5.94 2.37
CA THR A 8 -1.45 7.29 2.17
C THR A 8 -0.42 8.40 2.38
N TYR A 9 0.55 8.21 3.27
CA TYR A 9 1.66 9.16 3.43
C TYR A 9 2.54 9.19 2.19
N ALA A 10 2.94 8.01 1.67
CA ALA A 10 3.74 7.91 0.46
C ALA A 10 3.03 8.53 -0.76
N ALA A 11 1.72 8.30 -0.91
CA ALA A 11 0.91 8.90 -1.96
C ALA A 11 0.80 10.42 -1.82
N PHE A 12 0.74 10.94 -0.60
CA PHE A 12 0.71 12.38 -0.35
C PHE A 12 2.06 13.06 -0.62
N THR A 13 3.17 12.40 -0.27
CA THR A 13 4.53 12.94 -0.48
C THR A 13 5.08 12.67 -1.88
N GLY A 14 4.48 11.75 -2.64
CA GLY A 14 5.01 11.27 -3.92
C GLY A 14 6.33 10.51 -3.77
N ASP A 15 6.55 9.89 -2.61
CA ASP A 15 7.80 9.21 -2.28
C ASP A 15 7.61 8.07 -1.28
N ALA A 16 8.25 6.93 -1.52
CA ALA A 16 8.09 5.72 -0.72
C ALA A 16 8.91 5.68 0.58
N SER A 17 9.85 6.62 0.81
CA SER A 17 10.78 6.55 1.95
C SER A 17 10.07 6.45 3.29
N VAL A 18 8.96 7.19 3.47
CA VAL A 18 8.18 7.14 4.72
C VAL A 18 7.56 5.77 4.96
N LEU A 19 7.15 5.06 3.90
CA LEU A 19 6.64 3.70 3.99
C LEU A 19 7.78 2.71 4.30
N GLU A 20 8.91 2.84 3.62
CA GLU A 20 10.06 1.96 3.81
C GLU A 20 10.68 2.10 5.19
N ASP A 21 11.12 3.31 5.55
CA ASP A 21 11.93 3.56 6.74
C ASP A 21 11.15 3.39 8.04
N ARG A 22 9.87 3.77 8.04
CA ARG A 22 9.06 3.84 9.26
C ARG A 22 8.08 2.68 9.43
N CYS A 23 7.80 1.92 8.38
CA CYS A 23 6.81 0.84 8.43
C CYS A 23 7.35 -0.52 7.97
N LEU A 24 8.09 -0.59 6.86
CA LEU A 24 8.47 -1.88 6.27
C LEU A 24 9.81 -2.40 6.79
N ASN A 25 10.72 -1.51 7.19
CA ASN A 25 12.03 -1.90 7.69
C ASN A 25 11.93 -2.80 8.92
N GLY A 26 12.45 -4.03 8.83
CA GLY A 26 12.40 -5.04 9.90
C GLY A 26 11.05 -5.72 10.11
N LEU A 27 10.03 -5.40 9.30
CA LEU A 27 8.67 -5.93 9.49
C LEU A 27 8.59 -7.43 9.20
N ARG A 28 9.33 -7.90 8.20
CA ARG A 28 9.40 -9.32 7.84
C ARG A 28 9.97 -10.16 8.98
N GLU A 29 11.10 -9.73 9.53
CA GLU A 29 11.78 -10.36 10.64
C GLU A 29 10.89 -10.39 11.89
N THR A 30 10.15 -9.30 12.12
CA THR A 30 9.17 -9.21 13.21
C THR A 30 8.04 -10.22 13.04
N TYR A 31 7.45 -10.32 11.84
CA TYR A 31 6.40 -11.30 11.57
C TYR A 31 6.89 -12.74 11.69
N LEU A 32 8.10 -13.04 11.20
CA LEU A 32 8.72 -14.34 11.37
C LEU A 32 8.90 -14.69 12.85
N ALA A 33 9.39 -13.75 13.66
CA ALA A 33 9.60 -13.95 15.10
C ALA A 33 8.28 -14.18 15.88
N LEU A 34 7.19 -13.56 15.42
CA LEU A 34 5.86 -13.68 16.04
C LEU A 34 5.02 -14.84 15.48
N GLY A 35 5.54 -15.60 14.49
CA GLY A 35 4.79 -16.67 13.83
C GLY A 35 3.63 -16.16 12.96
N VAL A 36 3.67 -14.89 12.52
CA VAL A 36 2.67 -14.30 11.65
C VAL A 36 2.95 -14.73 10.20
N PRO A 37 1.97 -15.30 9.47
CA PRO A 37 2.18 -15.78 8.12
C PRO A 37 2.28 -14.61 7.11
N GLY A 38 3.51 -14.25 6.73
CA GLY A 38 3.82 -13.15 5.81
C GLY A 38 3.05 -13.18 4.49
N ALA A 39 2.91 -14.37 3.88
CA ALA A 39 2.11 -14.56 2.66
C ALA A 39 0.62 -14.18 2.83
N SER A 40 0.03 -14.43 4.00
CA SER A 40 -1.36 -14.03 4.29
C SER A 40 -1.48 -12.51 4.50
N VAL A 41 -0.46 -11.89 5.10
CA VAL A 41 -0.38 -10.43 5.23
C VAL A 41 -0.26 -9.79 3.85
N ALA A 42 0.63 -10.30 2.99
CA ALA A 42 0.79 -9.84 1.60
C ALA A 42 -0.53 -9.96 0.81
N GLU A 43 -1.28 -11.05 0.99
CA GLU A 43 -2.60 -11.22 0.38
C GLU A 43 -3.63 -10.21 0.91
N GLY A 44 -3.61 -9.92 2.21
CA GLY A 44 -4.39 -8.85 2.80
C GLY A 44 -4.08 -7.48 2.18
N ILE A 45 -2.79 -7.20 1.93
CA ILE A 45 -2.34 -5.96 1.28
C ILE A 45 -2.84 -5.89 -0.18
N ARG A 46 -2.81 -6.99 -0.93
CA ARG A 46 -3.37 -7.04 -2.29
C ARG A 46 -4.87 -6.76 -2.31
N LYS A 47 -5.64 -7.34 -1.40
CA LYS A 47 -7.07 -7.04 -1.28
C LYS A 47 -7.34 -5.58 -0.89
N MET A 48 -6.51 -5.00 -0.03
CA MET A 48 -6.58 -3.57 0.29
C MET A 48 -6.27 -2.70 -0.92
N LYS A 49 -5.30 -3.08 -1.77
CA LYS A 49 -4.98 -2.38 -3.03
C LYS A 49 -6.21 -2.32 -3.94
N ASP A 50 -6.85 -3.46 -4.19
CA ASP A 50 -8.01 -3.53 -5.07
C ASP A 50 -9.16 -2.64 -4.58
N ALA A 51 -9.46 -2.71 -3.28
CA ALA A 51 -10.48 -1.86 -2.66
C ALA A 51 -10.11 -0.37 -2.71
N ALA A 52 -8.86 -0.01 -2.39
CA ALA A 52 -8.40 1.37 -2.39
C ALA A 52 -8.40 1.98 -3.79
N ILE A 53 -7.94 1.25 -4.82
CA ILE A 53 -7.99 1.70 -6.22
C ILE A 53 -9.43 1.86 -6.67
N SER A 54 -10.32 0.92 -6.34
CA SER A 54 -11.74 1.03 -6.70
C SER A 54 -12.40 2.28 -6.10
N ILE A 55 -12.06 2.64 -4.86
CA ILE A 55 -12.57 3.84 -4.20
C ILE A 55 -11.94 5.10 -4.81
N ALA A 56 -10.62 5.12 -4.99
CA ALA A 56 -9.89 6.29 -5.46
C ALA A 56 -10.14 6.61 -6.95
N SER A 57 -10.54 5.62 -7.74
CA SER A 57 -10.88 5.80 -9.16
C SER A 57 -12.38 6.01 -9.42
N ASP A 58 -13.22 6.08 -8.37
CA ASP A 58 -14.64 6.41 -8.53
C ASP A 58 -14.79 7.82 -9.13
N ARG A 59 -15.56 7.91 -10.21
CA ARG A 59 -15.82 9.15 -10.95
C ARG A 59 -17.02 9.91 -10.40
N ASN A 60 -17.77 9.33 -9.48
CA ASN A 60 -18.94 9.97 -8.89
C ASN A 60 -18.52 11.16 -8.03
N GLY A 61 -19.03 12.36 -8.34
CA GLY A 61 -18.81 13.55 -7.52
C GLY A 61 -17.43 14.22 -7.66
N ILE A 62 -16.64 13.86 -8.69
CA ILE A 62 -15.36 14.50 -9.01
C ILE A 62 -15.36 15.03 -10.45
N THR A 63 -14.58 16.09 -10.71
CA THR A 63 -14.38 16.60 -12.08
C THR A 63 -13.74 15.51 -12.96
N PRO A 64 -14.29 15.23 -14.15
CA PRO A 64 -13.71 14.23 -15.05
C PRO A 64 -12.27 14.57 -15.46
N GLY A 65 -11.39 13.58 -15.44
CA GLY A 65 -9.99 13.70 -15.82
C GLY A 65 -9.30 12.33 -15.88
N ASP A 66 -8.04 12.32 -16.33
CA ASP A 66 -7.20 11.12 -16.32
C ASP A 66 -6.29 11.11 -15.09
N CYS A 67 -6.55 10.18 -14.17
CA CYS A 67 -5.74 9.93 -12.98
C CYS A 67 -4.98 8.59 -13.06
N SER A 68 -4.82 8.00 -14.25
CA SER A 68 -4.17 6.70 -14.45
C SER A 68 -2.75 6.66 -13.87
N ALA A 69 -1.97 7.73 -14.01
CA ALA A 69 -0.64 7.84 -13.41
C ALA A 69 -0.66 7.76 -11.88
N LEU A 70 -1.58 8.48 -11.23
CA LEU A 70 -1.75 8.43 -9.77
C LEU A 70 -2.20 7.06 -9.30
N MET A 71 -3.14 6.42 -10.01
CA MET A 71 -3.60 5.07 -9.67
C MET A 71 -2.47 4.04 -9.81
N SER A 72 -1.64 4.18 -10.86
CA SER A 72 -0.47 3.35 -11.07
C SER A 72 0.53 3.51 -9.91
N GLU A 73 0.86 4.75 -9.55
CA GLU A 73 1.79 5.06 -8.46
C GLU A 73 1.29 4.50 -7.11
N ILE A 74 0.03 4.78 -6.74
CA ILE A 74 -0.58 4.21 -5.53
C ILE A 74 -0.47 2.68 -5.55
N GLY A 75 -0.76 2.05 -6.69
CA GLY A 75 -0.62 0.61 -6.87
C GLY A 75 0.80 0.11 -6.58
N THR A 76 1.84 0.84 -7.00
CA THR A 76 3.24 0.46 -6.72
C THR A 76 3.58 0.48 -5.23
N TYR A 77 3.01 1.41 -4.44
CA TYR A 77 3.22 1.44 -2.99
C TYR A 77 2.62 0.23 -2.29
N PHE A 78 1.43 -0.21 -2.71
CA PHE A 78 0.84 -1.46 -2.22
C PHE A 78 1.68 -2.68 -2.60
N ASP A 79 2.16 -2.76 -3.84
CA ASP A 79 2.98 -3.89 -4.30
C ASP A 79 4.30 -3.96 -3.53
N ARG A 80 4.93 -2.81 -3.27
CA ARG A 80 6.13 -2.70 -2.45
C ARG A 80 5.90 -3.18 -1.02
N ALA A 81 4.78 -2.77 -0.40
CA ALA A 81 4.42 -3.23 0.95
C ALA A 81 4.15 -4.74 1.00
N ALA A 82 3.46 -5.30 0.00
CA ALA A 82 3.21 -6.74 -0.08
C ALA A 82 4.50 -7.54 -0.28
N ALA A 83 5.41 -7.06 -1.13
CA ALA A 83 6.70 -7.71 -1.38
C ALA A 83 7.61 -7.70 -0.13
N ALA A 84 7.55 -6.65 0.68
CA ALA A 84 8.38 -6.52 1.88
C ALA A 84 8.03 -7.53 2.98
N VAL A 85 6.81 -8.08 3.00
CA VAL A 85 6.33 -8.99 4.06
C VAL A 85 6.15 -10.45 3.59
N ALA A 86 6.30 -10.71 2.29
CA ALA A 86 6.10 -12.03 1.69
C ALA A 86 7.22 -13.04 1.98
#